data_AF-A0A9E1QI79-F1
#
_entry.id   AF-A0A9E1QI79-F1
#
_cell.length_a   1.000
_cell.length_b   1.000
_cell.length_c   1.000
_cell.angle_alpha   90.00
_cell.angle_beta   90.00
_cell.angle_gamma   90.00
#
_symmetry.space_group_name_H-M   'P 1'
#
loop_
_entity.id
_entity.type
_entity.pdbx_description
1 polymer ?
#
loop_
_entity_poly.entity_id
_entity_poly.type
_entity_poly.pdbx_seq_one_letter_code
_entity_poly.pdbx_strand_id
1 'polypeptide(L)'
;MSSRISIDCPVIAETPRDRAHFFGFHDVTPWNPANDMLAVLRVDPEIRHQPNGEVAEICLWKPGVGVPEPIGTTTAWNFQMGARAQWLPDGRLIYNKLSEGRLGSCIFNPEDGAEQMIGYSVCSVHPSGRMAIAPNYGRLRKHWPAYGLPSDFPASIDTPAPEDDGIWRVDLDAGTAALLIPIAEIANVGAGTPADVAQVVTHTQFNPSGTQFAFMHRYFLNDGAIYSRLLVANGDGSNLRLLAEEKVTHYDWRDDDTILAWSRFMSSGLAAARRSGLLGSPILRPAINIARKLRHRLPSGVGSVGNEHYFLIPVDAPTQRQVVGADVLPVDGHPMFHVDDPGLMVTDTYPDADGMQNLMLFDLDGDRRIDMGRYLSDLSVGDGDMKCDLHPRWDRTGRQVSVDSSRAGIRQNLIVDAGPALEARAGDHVG
;
A
#
# COMPACT_ATOMS: atom_id res chain seq x y z
N MET A 1 9.65 18.49 25.54
CA MET A 1 10.23 17.17 25.22
C MET A 1 10.68 17.16 23.77
N SER A 2 11.59 16.26 23.37
CA SER A 2 12.07 16.20 21.98
C SER A 2 10.97 15.67 21.05
N SER A 3 10.71 16.37 19.94
CA SER A 3 9.75 15.94 18.90
C SER A 3 10.26 14.74 18.08
N ARG A 4 11.53 14.37 18.26
CA ARG A 4 12.13 13.15 17.73
C ARG A 4 12.98 12.47 18.79
N ILE A 5 12.75 11.19 19.02
CA ILE A 5 13.60 10.33 19.86
C ILE A 5 13.89 9.02 19.13
N SER A 6 14.91 8.30 19.58
CA SER A 6 15.28 6.99 19.04
C SER A 6 15.30 5.96 20.17
N ILE A 7 14.65 4.84 19.94
CA ILE A 7 14.55 3.71 20.86
C ILE A 7 14.81 2.46 20.04
N ASP A 8 15.87 1.74 20.36
CA ASP A 8 16.20 0.50 19.69
C ASP A 8 15.24 -0.61 20.15
N CYS A 9 14.16 -0.80 19.39
CA CYS A 9 13.16 -1.81 19.65
C CYS A 9 13.67 -3.17 19.18
N PRO A 10 13.61 -4.23 20.01
CA PRO A 10 14.25 -5.49 19.68
C PRO A 10 13.50 -6.22 18.56
N VAL A 11 14.26 -6.80 17.63
CA VAL A 11 13.75 -7.84 16.72
C VAL A 11 13.66 -9.14 17.52
N ILE A 12 12.44 -9.60 17.78
CA ILE A 12 12.17 -10.79 18.62
C ILE A 12 12.06 -12.09 17.81
N ALA A 13 11.86 -12.00 16.49
CA ALA A 13 11.89 -13.13 15.58
C ALA A 13 12.26 -12.69 14.15
N GLU A 14 12.89 -13.58 13.39
CA GLU A 14 13.14 -13.41 11.96
C GLU A 14 12.99 -14.74 11.22
N THR A 15 12.52 -14.70 9.98
CA THR A 15 12.48 -15.89 9.12
C THR A 15 13.90 -16.34 8.74
N PRO A 16 14.14 -17.64 8.47
CA PRO A 16 15.44 -18.14 8.01
C PRO A 16 15.95 -17.48 6.72
N ARG A 17 17.26 -17.65 6.45
CA ARG A 17 17.98 -17.05 5.31
C ARG A 17 18.30 -18.04 4.17
N ASP A 18 17.78 -19.26 4.25
CA ASP A 18 17.91 -20.28 3.20
C ASP A 18 16.97 -20.05 2.01
N ARG A 19 15.90 -19.28 2.25
CA ARG A 19 14.92 -18.81 1.27
C ARG A 19 14.56 -17.35 1.52
N ALA A 20 14.08 -16.69 0.47
CA ALA A 20 13.56 -15.34 0.61
C ALA A 20 12.12 -15.41 1.15
N HIS A 21 11.87 -14.68 2.24
CA HIS A 21 10.58 -14.63 2.92
C HIS A 21 10.11 -13.18 3.06
N PHE A 22 8.84 -12.93 2.77
CA PHE A 22 8.22 -11.60 2.90
C PHE A 22 6.69 -11.72 2.87
N PHE A 23 5.97 -10.70 3.31
CA PHE A 23 4.52 -10.69 3.24
C PHE A 23 4.00 -9.93 2.01
N GLY A 24 4.52 -8.74 1.76
CA GLY A 24 4.03 -7.85 0.70
C GLY A 24 3.76 -6.46 1.22
N PHE A 25 2.56 -5.91 0.96
CA PHE A 25 2.21 -4.50 1.20
C PHE A 25 1.88 -4.20 2.67
N HIS A 26 1.70 -2.92 3.03
CA HIS A 26 1.60 -2.46 4.44
C HIS A 26 0.18 -2.43 5.04
N ASP A 27 -0.86 -2.46 4.22
CA ASP A 27 -2.26 -2.14 4.58
C ASP A 27 -3.04 -3.33 5.20
N VAL A 28 -2.41 -4.49 5.34
CA VAL A 28 -3.04 -5.70 5.89
C VAL A 28 -2.12 -6.35 6.91
N THR A 29 -2.69 -6.77 8.05
CA THR A 29 -1.95 -7.54 9.05
C THR A 29 -1.68 -8.98 8.54
N PRO A 30 -0.43 -9.47 8.66
CA PRO A 30 -0.11 -10.85 8.27
C PRO A 30 -0.56 -11.86 9.33
N TRP A 31 -1.00 -11.40 10.50
CA TRP A 31 -1.34 -12.23 11.66
C TRP A 31 -2.75 -12.83 11.56
N ASN A 32 -2.84 -14.10 11.92
CA ASN A 32 -4.11 -14.80 12.06
C ASN A 32 -4.96 -14.20 13.18
N PRO A 33 -6.28 -14.48 13.25
CA PRO A 33 -7.15 -13.90 14.29
C PRO A 33 -6.71 -14.23 15.71
N ALA A 34 -6.10 -15.39 15.94
CA ALA A 34 -5.55 -15.79 17.24
C ALA A 34 -4.24 -15.07 17.61
N ASN A 35 -3.63 -14.34 16.67
CA ASN A 35 -2.39 -13.58 16.83
C ASN A 35 -1.20 -14.42 17.34
N ASP A 36 -1.12 -15.68 16.92
CA ASP A 36 -0.05 -16.62 17.28
C ASP A 36 0.77 -17.07 16.08
N MET A 37 0.31 -16.73 14.87
CA MET A 37 0.87 -17.18 13.61
C MET A 37 0.62 -16.13 12.52
N LEU A 38 1.50 -16.08 11.53
CA LEU A 38 1.36 -15.20 10.38
C LEU A 38 1.58 -15.92 9.05
N ALA A 39 0.96 -15.38 8.02
CA ALA A 39 1.17 -15.80 6.64
C ALA A 39 2.40 -15.09 6.07
N VAL A 40 3.26 -15.81 5.36
CA VAL A 40 4.41 -15.25 4.63
C VAL A 40 4.56 -15.98 3.30
N LEU A 41 5.08 -15.30 2.29
CA LEU A 41 5.55 -15.94 1.07
C LEU A 41 6.94 -16.51 1.30
N ARG A 42 7.24 -17.62 0.63
CA ARG A 42 8.59 -18.16 0.49
C ARG A 42 8.91 -18.35 -0.99
N VAL A 43 10.03 -17.80 -1.43
CA VAL A 43 10.46 -17.85 -2.85
C VAL A 43 11.93 -18.21 -2.96
N ASP A 44 12.33 -18.64 -4.16
CA ASP A 44 13.73 -18.82 -4.51
C ASP A 44 14.47 -17.47 -4.45
N PRO A 45 15.53 -17.32 -3.62
CA PRO A 45 16.27 -16.07 -3.49
C PRO A 45 17.02 -15.64 -4.76
N GLU A 46 17.16 -16.53 -5.75
CA GLU A 46 17.72 -16.19 -7.06
C GLU A 46 16.73 -15.44 -7.96
N ILE A 47 15.44 -15.39 -7.60
CA ILE A 47 14.45 -14.58 -8.31
C ILE A 47 14.70 -13.11 -8.00
N ARG A 48 15.22 -12.38 -9.00
CA ARG A 48 15.70 -11.00 -8.88
C ARG A 48 15.08 -10.05 -9.90
N HIS A 49 13.89 -10.40 -10.38
CA HIS A 49 13.12 -9.71 -11.42
C HIS A 49 11.62 -9.84 -11.13
N GLN A 50 10.79 -9.06 -11.82
CA GLN A 50 9.33 -9.21 -11.70
C GLN A 50 8.91 -10.64 -12.05
N PRO A 51 8.16 -11.33 -11.18
CA PRO A 51 7.74 -12.68 -11.45
C PRO A 51 6.79 -12.75 -12.66
N ASN A 52 7.10 -13.68 -13.54
CA ASN A 52 6.40 -14.02 -14.75
C ASN A 52 6.15 -15.54 -14.83
N GLY A 53 5.49 -16.07 -13.80
CA GLY A 53 5.15 -17.50 -13.69
C GLY A 53 6.00 -18.27 -12.69
N GLU A 54 7.00 -17.64 -12.08
CA GLU A 54 7.71 -18.20 -10.94
C GLU A 54 6.76 -18.49 -9.79
N VAL A 55 7.03 -19.60 -9.09
CA VAL A 55 6.19 -20.09 -8.00
C VAL A 55 6.66 -19.48 -6.68
N ALA A 56 5.72 -18.94 -5.93
CA ALA A 56 5.86 -18.70 -4.50
C ALA A 56 5.11 -19.76 -3.71
N GLU A 57 5.66 -20.17 -2.57
CA GLU A 57 4.94 -20.92 -1.56
C GLU A 57 4.23 -19.94 -0.62
N ILE A 58 2.99 -20.25 -0.27
CA ILE A 58 2.29 -19.62 0.85
C ILE A 58 2.63 -20.43 2.08
N CYS A 59 3.19 -19.77 3.09
CA CYS A 59 3.62 -20.41 4.32
C CYS A 59 2.91 -19.84 5.54
N LEU A 60 2.73 -20.68 6.54
CA LEU A 60 2.31 -20.30 7.88
C LEU A 60 3.52 -20.36 8.82
N TRP A 61 3.69 -19.33 9.63
CA TRP A 61 4.85 -19.21 10.51
C TRP A 61 4.43 -18.74 11.90
N LYS A 62 4.88 -19.45 12.94
CA LYS A 62 4.75 -18.99 14.34
C LYS A 62 6.06 -18.31 14.74
N PRO A 63 6.07 -16.98 14.97
CA PRO A 63 7.29 -16.28 15.34
C PRO A 63 8.00 -16.90 16.55
N GLY A 64 9.33 -17.05 16.44
CA GLY A 64 10.15 -17.68 17.48
C GLY A 64 10.03 -19.20 17.58
N VAL A 65 9.17 -19.83 16.78
CA VAL A 65 8.94 -21.29 16.79
C VAL A 65 9.09 -21.87 15.39
N GLY A 66 10.10 -22.72 15.19
CA GLY A 66 10.28 -23.43 13.93
C GLY A 66 10.59 -22.53 12.73
N VAL A 67 10.33 -23.05 11.54
CA VAL A 67 10.51 -22.35 10.25
C VAL A 67 9.15 -22.22 9.56
N PRO A 68 8.96 -21.28 8.61
CA PRO A 68 7.72 -21.18 7.85
C PRO A 68 7.35 -22.50 7.14
N GLU A 69 6.12 -22.98 7.38
CA GLU A 69 5.60 -24.24 6.84
C GLU A 69 4.71 -23.97 5.62
N PRO A 70 4.99 -24.57 4.45
CA PRO A 70 4.20 -24.35 3.24
C PRO A 70 2.81 -25.00 3.35
N ILE A 71 1.77 -24.24 3.00
CA ILE A 71 0.37 -24.71 2.92
C ILE A 71 -0.15 -24.78 1.49
N GLY A 72 0.51 -24.11 0.55
CA GLY A 72 0.11 -24.08 -0.84
C GLY A 72 1.09 -23.28 -1.69
N THR A 73 0.80 -23.17 -2.97
CA THR A 73 1.63 -22.41 -3.93
C THR A 73 0.79 -21.44 -4.74
N THR A 74 1.44 -20.42 -5.29
CA THR A 74 0.85 -19.46 -6.21
C THR A 74 1.88 -18.93 -7.19
N THR A 75 1.44 -18.63 -8.41
CA THR A 75 2.19 -17.81 -9.39
C THR A 75 1.63 -16.39 -9.47
N ALA A 76 0.59 -16.09 -8.68
CA ALA A 76 -0.09 -14.79 -8.61
C ALA A 76 0.51 -13.92 -7.51
N TRP A 77 1.78 -13.55 -7.65
CA TRP A 77 2.47 -12.72 -6.67
C TRP A 77 3.42 -11.71 -7.34
N ASN A 78 3.86 -10.71 -6.57
CA ASN A 78 4.99 -9.83 -6.91
C ASN A 78 5.68 -9.35 -5.62
N PHE A 79 6.84 -8.70 -5.75
CA PHE A 79 7.63 -8.26 -4.58
C PHE A 79 7.03 -7.10 -3.79
N GLN A 80 6.10 -6.35 -4.37
CA GLN A 80 5.48 -5.18 -3.74
C GLN A 80 4.23 -5.59 -2.93
N MET A 81 3.39 -6.45 -3.50
CA MET A 81 2.07 -6.80 -2.98
C MET A 81 2.00 -8.22 -2.40
N GLY A 82 3.05 -9.03 -2.58
CA GLY A 82 3.00 -10.46 -2.27
C GLY A 82 1.90 -11.15 -3.09
N ALA A 83 1.25 -12.14 -2.49
CA ALA A 83 0.05 -12.80 -3.04
C ALA A 83 -1.25 -12.13 -2.58
N ARG A 84 -1.17 -10.96 -1.95
CA ARG A 84 -2.29 -10.29 -1.25
C ARG A 84 -3.04 -11.23 -0.30
N ALA A 85 -2.28 -12.02 0.47
CA ALA A 85 -2.83 -12.93 1.46
C ALA A 85 -3.49 -12.15 2.61
N GLN A 86 -4.67 -12.58 3.07
CA GLN A 86 -5.42 -11.94 4.15
C GLN A 86 -6.11 -13.02 4.98
N TRP A 87 -6.16 -12.83 6.30
CA TRP A 87 -6.91 -13.71 7.19
C TRP A 87 -8.37 -13.28 7.24
N LEU A 88 -9.27 -14.24 7.04
CA LEU A 88 -10.69 -14.08 7.30
C LEU A 88 -10.96 -14.09 8.82
N PRO A 89 -12.06 -13.47 9.30
CA PRO A 89 -12.38 -13.42 10.73
C PRO A 89 -12.51 -14.79 11.40
N ASP A 90 -12.86 -15.82 10.63
CA ASP A 90 -13.01 -17.20 11.10
C ASP A 90 -11.71 -18.02 11.09
N GLY A 91 -10.57 -17.40 10.76
CA GLY A 91 -9.27 -18.06 10.80
C GLY A 91 -8.86 -18.76 9.51
N ARG A 92 -9.68 -18.71 8.44
CA ARG A 92 -9.26 -19.14 7.10
C ARG A 92 -8.35 -18.09 6.46
N LEU A 93 -7.47 -18.52 5.56
CA LEU A 93 -6.56 -17.63 4.81
C LEU A 93 -7.01 -17.53 3.37
N ILE A 94 -7.22 -16.31 2.86
CA ILE A 94 -7.46 -16.07 1.43
C ILE A 94 -6.21 -15.48 0.78
N TYR A 95 -5.85 -15.94 -0.42
CA TYR A 95 -4.75 -15.38 -1.21
C TYR A 95 -5.01 -15.51 -2.71
N ASN A 96 -4.39 -14.64 -3.52
CA ASN A 96 -4.52 -14.73 -4.97
C ASN A 96 -3.77 -15.94 -5.53
N LYS A 97 -4.42 -16.67 -6.44
CA LYS A 97 -3.90 -17.91 -7.05
C LYS A 97 -4.40 -18.00 -8.49
N LEU A 98 -3.50 -18.35 -9.41
CA LEU A 98 -3.91 -18.74 -10.76
C LEU A 98 -4.41 -20.18 -10.73
N SER A 99 -5.55 -20.43 -11.40
CA SER A 99 -6.07 -21.77 -11.65
C SER A 99 -6.45 -21.88 -13.13
N GLU A 100 -5.85 -22.84 -13.82
CA GLU A 100 -6.08 -23.07 -15.26
C GLU A 100 -5.92 -21.80 -16.12
N GLY A 101 -4.89 -20.99 -15.83
CA GLY A 101 -4.60 -19.71 -16.52
C GLY A 101 -5.46 -18.53 -16.05
N ARG A 102 -6.54 -18.78 -15.30
CA ARG A 102 -7.43 -17.73 -14.80
C ARG A 102 -6.97 -17.26 -13.43
N LEU A 103 -6.77 -15.95 -13.29
CA LEU A 103 -6.50 -15.34 -12.00
C LEU A 103 -7.76 -15.39 -11.13
N GLY A 104 -7.64 -15.99 -9.95
CA GLY A 104 -8.67 -16.04 -8.93
C GLY A 104 -8.06 -15.87 -7.54
N SER A 105 -8.76 -16.39 -6.53
CA SER A 105 -8.24 -16.50 -5.17
C SER A 105 -8.57 -17.87 -4.57
N CYS A 106 -7.78 -18.30 -3.60
CA CYS A 106 -7.94 -19.54 -2.86
C CYS A 106 -8.22 -19.19 -1.40
N ILE A 107 -9.29 -19.74 -0.83
CA ILE A 107 -9.55 -19.75 0.61
C ILE A 107 -9.06 -21.10 1.14
N PHE A 108 -8.07 -21.05 2.02
CA PHE A 108 -7.47 -22.22 2.67
C PHE A 108 -7.91 -22.29 4.14
N ASN A 109 -8.34 -23.46 4.58
CA ASN A 109 -8.62 -23.75 5.99
C ASN A 109 -7.40 -24.41 6.65
N PRO A 110 -6.74 -23.74 7.62
CA PRO A 110 -5.58 -24.33 8.31
C PRO A 110 -5.89 -25.56 9.17
N GLU A 111 -7.14 -25.79 9.56
CA GLU A 111 -7.49 -26.90 10.46
C GLU A 111 -7.50 -28.26 9.76
N ASP A 112 -7.99 -28.31 8.52
CA ASP A 112 -8.18 -29.54 7.75
C ASP A 112 -7.46 -29.53 6.39
N GLY A 113 -6.85 -28.41 6.01
CA GLY A 113 -6.17 -28.23 4.73
C GLY A 113 -7.09 -28.05 3.53
N ALA A 114 -8.39 -27.83 3.74
CA ALA A 114 -9.34 -27.66 2.65
C ALA A 114 -9.07 -26.36 1.86
N GLU A 115 -9.05 -26.47 0.54
CA GLU A 115 -8.97 -25.32 -0.39
C GLU A 115 -10.33 -25.10 -1.08
N GLN A 116 -10.76 -23.83 -1.13
CA GLN A 116 -11.90 -23.38 -1.94
C GLN A 116 -11.44 -22.31 -2.92
N MET A 117 -11.57 -22.58 -4.22
CA MET A 117 -11.25 -21.60 -5.26
C MET A 117 -12.42 -20.64 -5.49
N ILE A 118 -12.10 -19.36 -5.59
CA ILE A 118 -13.01 -18.27 -5.98
C ILE A 118 -12.58 -17.77 -7.35
N GLY A 119 -13.55 -17.63 -8.27
CA GLY A 119 -13.31 -17.29 -9.69
C GLY A 119 -12.86 -15.85 -9.96
N TYR A 120 -12.42 -15.12 -8.92
CA TYR A 120 -11.93 -13.74 -9.02
C TYR A 120 -10.86 -13.46 -7.95
N SER A 121 -9.90 -12.59 -8.25
CA SER A 121 -8.86 -12.16 -7.32
C SER A 121 -9.41 -11.24 -6.22
N VAL A 122 -8.66 -11.09 -5.14
CA VAL A 122 -8.96 -10.14 -4.06
C VAL A 122 -7.87 -9.08 -3.92
N CYS A 123 -8.26 -7.88 -3.49
CA CYS A 123 -7.32 -6.83 -3.09
C CYS A 123 -7.54 -6.42 -1.63
N SER A 124 -8.79 -6.19 -1.22
CA SER A 124 -9.15 -5.94 0.17
C SER A 124 -10.40 -6.74 0.54
N VAL A 125 -10.30 -7.49 1.63
CA VAL A 125 -11.41 -8.24 2.21
C VAL A 125 -12.20 -7.32 3.14
N HIS A 126 -13.52 -7.35 3.03
CA HIS A 126 -14.40 -6.60 3.92
C HIS A 126 -14.30 -7.14 5.36
N PRO A 127 -14.40 -6.31 6.42
CA PRO A 127 -14.28 -6.76 7.81
C PRO A 127 -15.18 -7.93 8.22
N SER A 128 -16.33 -8.10 7.56
CA SER A 128 -17.21 -9.26 7.76
C SER A 128 -16.65 -10.60 7.26
N GLY A 129 -15.61 -10.59 6.41
CA GLY A 129 -15.03 -11.79 5.78
C GLY A 129 -15.87 -12.42 4.67
N ARG A 130 -17.01 -11.82 4.31
CA ARG A 130 -17.99 -12.41 3.36
C ARG A 130 -17.89 -11.85 1.94
N MET A 131 -17.17 -10.75 1.77
CA MET A 131 -16.95 -10.14 0.47
C MET A 131 -15.55 -9.53 0.39
N ALA A 132 -15.10 -9.26 -0.82
CA ALA A 132 -13.90 -8.49 -1.09
C ALA A 132 -14.15 -7.51 -2.23
N ILE A 133 -13.22 -6.57 -2.38
CA ILE A 133 -13.10 -5.72 -3.57
C ILE A 133 -11.72 -5.93 -4.21
N ALA A 134 -11.68 -5.83 -5.53
CA ALA A 134 -10.44 -5.93 -6.28
C ALA A 134 -10.47 -5.05 -7.54
N PRO A 135 -9.33 -4.45 -7.91
CA PRO A 135 -9.14 -3.97 -9.26
C PRO A 135 -8.89 -5.16 -10.21
N ASN A 136 -8.91 -4.90 -11.51
CA ASN A 136 -8.39 -5.85 -12.48
C ASN A 136 -6.85 -5.83 -12.49
N TYR A 137 -6.24 -6.84 -11.87
CA TYR A 137 -4.78 -6.98 -11.83
C TYR A 137 -4.12 -7.21 -13.19
N GLY A 138 -4.85 -7.73 -14.19
CA GLY A 138 -4.34 -7.85 -15.56
C GLY A 138 -4.15 -6.48 -16.21
N ARG A 139 -5.10 -5.58 -15.97
CA ARG A 139 -4.99 -4.17 -16.37
C ARG A 139 -3.82 -3.49 -15.66
N LEU A 140 -3.67 -3.70 -14.34
CA LEU A 140 -2.52 -3.21 -13.60
C LEU A 140 -1.21 -3.77 -14.18
N ARG A 141 -1.14 -5.07 -14.48
CA ARG A 141 0.07 -5.69 -15.03
C ARG A 141 0.48 -5.10 -16.38
N LYS A 142 -0.49 -4.75 -17.22
CA LYS A 142 -0.23 -4.13 -18.52
C LYS A 142 0.33 -2.71 -18.40
N HIS A 143 -0.30 -1.88 -17.56
CA HIS A 143 0.01 -0.44 -17.50
C HIS A 143 0.99 -0.08 -16.38
N TRP A 144 1.10 -0.92 -15.36
CA TRP A 144 1.98 -0.74 -14.20
C TRP A 144 2.45 -2.09 -13.60
N PRO A 145 3.36 -2.79 -14.30
CA PRO A 145 3.71 -4.19 -14.02
C PRO A 145 4.03 -4.53 -12.55
N ALA A 146 4.70 -3.63 -11.83
CA ALA A 146 5.13 -3.84 -10.44
C ALA A 146 3.97 -4.04 -9.43
N TYR A 147 2.74 -3.63 -9.78
CA TYR A 147 1.53 -3.77 -8.96
C TYR A 147 0.48 -4.67 -9.61
N GLY A 148 0.81 -5.29 -10.74
CA GLY A 148 -0.05 -6.23 -11.43
C GLY A 148 0.20 -7.68 -11.02
N LEU A 149 -0.74 -8.55 -11.39
CA LEU A 149 -0.62 -10.00 -11.28
C LEU A 149 -0.86 -10.63 -12.65
N PRO A 150 -0.27 -11.81 -12.95
CA PRO A 150 -0.62 -12.54 -14.17
C PRO A 150 -2.13 -12.77 -14.23
N SER A 151 -2.75 -12.53 -15.39
CA SER A 151 -4.20 -12.67 -15.56
C SER A 151 -4.56 -12.72 -17.04
N ASP A 152 -5.41 -13.69 -17.40
CA ASP A 152 -5.99 -13.82 -18.74
C ASP A 152 -7.37 -13.12 -18.85
N PHE A 153 -7.65 -12.12 -18.00
CA PHE A 153 -8.96 -11.49 -17.94
C PHE A 153 -9.32 -10.74 -19.25
N PRO A 154 -10.46 -11.02 -19.88
CA PRO A 154 -10.83 -10.48 -21.20
C PRO A 154 -11.45 -9.07 -21.15
N ALA A 155 -11.28 -8.32 -20.06
CA ALA A 155 -11.77 -6.94 -19.99
C ALA A 155 -11.06 -6.05 -21.02
N SER A 156 -11.64 -4.90 -21.40
CA SER A 156 -11.01 -4.00 -22.38
C SER A 156 -9.74 -3.31 -21.82
N ILE A 157 -8.66 -4.08 -21.74
CA ILE A 157 -7.34 -3.66 -21.25
C ILE A 157 -6.69 -2.60 -22.15
N ASP A 158 -7.20 -2.42 -23.37
CA ASP A 158 -6.77 -1.42 -24.35
C ASP A 158 -7.63 -0.14 -24.32
N THR A 159 -8.90 -0.21 -23.91
CA THR A 159 -9.71 1.00 -23.73
C THR A 159 -9.13 1.84 -22.60
N PRO A 160 -8.86 3.15 -22.76
CA PRO A 160 -8.23 3.98 -21.73
C PRO A 160 -9.01 4.05 -20.40
N ALA A 161 -10.32 4.32 -20.49
CA ALA A 161 -11.26 4.38 -19.37
C ALA A 161 -12.51 3.52 -19.69
N PRO A 162 -12.45 2.20 -19.50
CA PRO A 162 -13.50 1.25 -19.87
C PRO A 162 -14.77 1.35 -19.00
N GLU A 163 -15.91 0.99 -19.60
CA GLU A 163 -17.20 0.79 -18.90
C GLU A 163 -17.38 -0.65 -18.39
N ASP A 164 -16.60 -1.59 -18.93
CA ASP A 164 -16.63 -3.03 -18.64
C ASP A 164 -15.50 -3.50 -17.70
N ASP A 165 -14.74 -2.56 -17.12
CA ASP A 165 -13.68 -2.82 -16.16
C ASP A 165 -13.63 -1.72 -15.09
N GLY A 166 -13.07 -2.05 -13.91
CA GLY A 166 -12.92 -1.13 -12.79
C GLY A 166 -12.74 -1.85 -11.47
N ILE A 167 -13.52 -1.43 -10.48
CA ILE A 167 -13.53 -2.06 -9.15
C ILE A 167 -14.61 -3.12 -9.16
N TRP A 168 -14.23 -4.34 -8.82
CA TRP A 168 -15.11 -5.49 -8.78
C TRP A 168 -15.42 -5.84 -7.34
N ARG A 169 -16.69 -6.16 -7.09
CA ARG A 169 -17.16 -6.78 -5.85
C ARG A 169 -17.08 -8.29 -6.01
N VAL A 170 -16.43 -8.96 -5.08
CA VAL A 170 -16.32 -10.43 -5.01
C VAL A 170 -17.12 -10.92 -3.82
N ASP A 171 -18.12 -11.76 -4.06
CA ASP A 171 -18.88 -12.47 -3.04
C ASP A 171 -18.14 -13.77 -2.68
N LEU A 172 -17.63 -13.86 -1.44
CA LEU A 172 -16.80 -14.98 -1.00
C LEU A 172 -17.64 -16.20 -0.60
N ASP A 173 -18.91 -16.01 -0.25
CA ASP A 173 -19.83 -17.10 0.06
C ASP A 173 -20.31 -17.77 -1.23
N ALA A 174 -20.71 -16.96 -2.23
CA ALA A 174 -21.22 -17.45 -3.51
C ALA A 174 -20.11 -17.78 -4.52
N GLY A 175 -18.89 -17.29 -4.32
CA GLY A 175 -17.77 -17.45 -5.25
C GLY A 175 -17.97 -16.69 -6.56
N THR A 176 -18.73 -15.59 -6.55
CA THR A 176 -19.07 -14.80 -7.74
C THR A 176 -18.46 -13.40 -7.68
N ALA A 177 -18.41 -12.70 -8.81
CA ALA A 177 -17.97 -11.33 -8.86
C ALA A 177 -18.82 -10.49 -9.83
N ALA A 178 -18.98 -9.21 -9.52
CA ALA A 178 -19.70 -8.25 -10.34
C ALA A 178 -18.93 -6.91 -10.37
N LEU A 179 -18.97 -6.23 -11.51
CA LEU A 179 -18.41 -4.89 -11.63
C LEU A 179 -19.20 -3.94 -10.72
N LEU A 180 -18.50 -3.28 -9.80
CA LEU A 180 -19.08 -2.38 -8.80
C LEU A 180 -19.01 -0.94 -9.27
N ILE A 181 -17.82 -0.48 -9.71
CA ILE A 181 -17.61 0.88 -10.21
C ILE A 181 -16.74 0.80 -11.48
N PRO A 182 -17.26 1.19 -12.65
CA PRO A 182 -16.47 1.27 -13.88
C PRO A 182 -15.38 2.34 -13.82
N ILE A 183 -14.24 2.12 -14.50
CA ILE A 183 -13.18 3.13 -14.64
C ILE A 183 -13.74 4.37 -15.35
N ALA A 184 -14.63 4.21 -16.32
CA ALA A 184 -15.31 5.33 -16.99
C ALA A 184 -16.04 6.26 -16.00
N GLU A 185 -16.66 5.71 -14.94
CA GLU A 185 -17.31 6.51 -13.90
C GLU A 185 -16.26 7.23 -13.03
N ILE A 186 -15.23 6.51 -12.58
CA ILE A 186 -14.12 7.03 -11.78
C ILE A 186 -13.38 8.17 -12.51
N ALA A 187 -13.19 8.01 -13.81
CA ALA A 187 -12.55 8.96 -14.71
C ALA A 187 -13.26 10.31 -14.77
N ASN A 188 -14.58 10.33 -14.54
CA ASN A 188 -15.44 11.51 -14.63
C ASN A 188 -15.61 12.27 -13.30
N VAL A 189 -15.17 11.71 -12.17
CA VAL A 189 -15.28 12.37 -10.85
C VAL A 189 -14.47 13.67 -10.83
N GLY A 190 -15.00 14.71 -10.17
CA GLY A 190 -14.32 16.00 -10.02
C GLY A 190 -14.22 16.75 -11.36
N ALA A 191 -13.01 17.22 -11.72
CA ALA A 191 -12.78 17.88 -13.00
C ALA A 191 -12.56 16.89 -14.18
N GLY A 192 -12.77 15.59 -13.94
CA GLY A 192 -12.49 14.54 -14.92
C GLY A 192 -11.00 14.27 -15.15
N THR A 193 -10.74 13.40 -16.11
CA THR A 193 -9.40 12.97 -16.54
C THR A 193 -9.29 12.96 -18.06
N PRO A 194 -8.08 12.99 -18.64
CA PRO A 194 -7.93 12.89 -20.09
C PRO A 194 -8.50 11.56 -20.61
N ALA A 195 -9.25 11.61 -21.72
CA ALA A 195 -9.96 10.45 -22.26
C ALA A 195 -9.05 9.45 -23.01
N ASP A 196 -7.87 9.89 -23.41
CA ASP A 196 -6.93 9.15 -24.27
C ASP A 196 -5.77 8.51 -23.50
N VAL A 197 -5.71 8.65 -22.18
CA VAL A 197 -4.66 8.07 -21.33
C VAL A 197 -5.16 6.83 -20.61
N ALA A 198 -4.37 5.76 -20.62
CA ALA A 198 -4.71 4.55 -19.90
C ALA A 198 -4.79 4.82 -18.39
N GLN A 199 -5.90 4.38 -17.79
CA GLN A 199 -6.18 4.59 -16.38
C GLN A 199 -6.26 3.26 -15.65
N VAL A 200 -5.80 3.23 -14.41
CA VAL A 200 -5.79 2.05 -13.55
C VAL A 200 -6.36 2.37 -12.17
N VAL A 201 -6.94 1.37 -11.52
CA VAL A 201 -7.30 1.41 -10.10
C VAL A 201 -6.38 0.46 -9.35
N THR A 202 -5.89 0.86 -8.18
CA THR A 202 -5.08 0.02 -7.31
C THR A 202 -5.34 0.36 -5.84
N HIS A 203 -4.75 -0.44 -4.95
CA HIS A 203 -4.71 -0.22 -3.51
C HIS A 203 -6.09 0.16 -2.98
N THR A 204 -7.06 -0.75 -3.13
CA THR A 204 -8.39 -0.60 -2.53
C THR A 204 -8.31 -0.98 -1.06
N GLN A 205 -8.95 -0.23 -0.18
CA GLN A 205 -8.95 -0.52 1.26
C GLN A 205 -10.28 -0.10 1.89
N PHE A 206 -10.97 -1.04 2.54
CA PHE A 206 -12.14 -0.72 3.36
C PHE A 206 -11.74 0.15 4.57
N ASN A 207 -12.65 1.05 4.97
CA ASN A 207 -12.56 1.67 6.28
C ASN A 207 -12.80 0.61 7.39
N PRO A 208 -12.47 0.89 8.66
CA PRO A 208 -12.53 -0.10 9.74
C PRO A 208 -13.88 -0.82 9.87
N SER A 209 -15.01 -0.13 9.72
CA SER A 209 -16.34 -0.76 9.76
C SER A 209 -16.79 -1.42 8.46
N GLY A 210 -16.09 -1.17 7.34
CA GLY A 210 -16.43 -1.68 6.01
C GLY A 210 -17.58 -0.95 5.32
N THR A 211 -18.09 0.14 5.88
CA THR A 211 -19.17 0.94 5.27
C THR A 211 -18.72 1.71 4.03
N GLN A 212 -17.42 1.97 3.91
CA GLN A 212 -16.79 2.73 2.81
C GLN A 212 -15.49 2.04 2.40
N PHE A 213 -14.99 2.36 1.21
CA PHE A 213 -13.64 2.00 0.82
C PHE A 213 -12.97 3.11 0.05
N ALA A 214 -11.67 3.25 0.30
CA ALA A 214 -10.78 4.12 -0.44
C ALA A 214 -10.06 3.34 -1.53
N PHE A 215 -9.60 4.04 -2.56
CA PHE A 215 -8.75 3.45 -3.58
C PHE A 215 -7.93 4.51 -4.31
N MET A 216 -6.84 4.07 -4.94
CA MET A 216 -6.05 4.92 -5.82
C MET A 216 -6.51 4.77 -7.26
N HIS A 217 -6.78 5.89 -7.91
CA HIS A 217 -6.94 5.98 -9.35
C HIS A 217 -5.72 6.67 -9.94
N ARG A 218 -5.05 6.02 -10.90
CA ARG A 218 -3.84 6.54 -11.52
C ARG A 218 -3.92 6.49 -13.03
N TYR A 219 -3.24 7.42 -13.68
CA TYR A 219 -3.03 7.40 -15.12
C TYR A 219 -1.67 7.96 -15.48
N PHE A 220 -1.15 7.48 -16.60
CA PHE A 220 0.21 7.77 -17.07
C PHE A 220 0.11 8.79 -18.20
N LEU A 221 0.61 10.00 -17.96
CA LEU A 221 0.62 11.08 -18.93
C LEU A 221 1.67 10.79 -20.02
N ASN A 222 1.48 11.39 -21.20
CA ASN A 222 2.37 11.21 -22.37
C ASN A 222 3.84 11.63 -22.12
N ASP A 223 4.10 12.43 -21.08
CA ASP A 223 5.45 12.80 -20.67
C ASP A 223 6.09 11.82 -19.67
N GLY A 224 5.39 10.72 -19.35
CA GLY A 224 5.80 9.69 -18.39
C GLY A 224 5.43 10.01 -16.94
N ALA A 225 4.81 11.15 -16.65
CA ALA A 225 4.39 11.48 -15.30
C ALA A 225 3.17 10.65 -14.88
N ILE A 226 3.18 10.17 -13.64
CA ILE A 226 2.04 9.51 -13.02
C ILE A 226 1.18 10.57 -12.35
N TYR A 227 -0.09 10.66 -12.74
CA TYR A 227 -1.08 11.44 -12.01
C TYR A 227 -1.85 10.51 -11.08
N SER A 228 -1.88 10.82 -9.79
CA SER A 228 -2.50 9.95 -8.78
C SER A 228 -3.64 10.67 -8.08
N ARG A 229 -4.74 9.95 -7.86
CA ARG A 229 -5.97 10.43 -7.22
C ARG A 229 -6.37 9.45 -6.12
N LEU A 230 -6.81 9.98 -4.98
CA LEU A 230 -7.42 9.22 -3.90
C LEU A 230 -8.92 9.45 -3.92
N LEU A 231 -9.68 8.38 -4.06
CA LEU A 231 -11.13 8.43 -4.06
C LEU A 231 -11.68 7.53 -2.95
N VAL A 232 -12.91 7.84 -2.53
CA VAL A 232 -13.70 7.05 -1.58
C VAL A 232 -15.10 6.81 -2.16
N ALA A 233 -15.61 5.60 -2.00
CA ALA A 233 -17.00 5.26 -2.26
C ALA A 233 -17.62 4.55 -1.04
N ASN A 234 -18.94 4.51 -0.97
CA ASN A 234 -19.65 3.63 -0.05
C ASN A 234 -19.38 2.16 -0.42
N GLY A 235 -19.57 1.23 0.52
CA GLY A 235 -19.35 -0.21 0.31
C GLY A 235 -20.20 -0.83 -0.83
N ASP A 236 -21.30 -0.18 -1.21
CA ASP A 236 -22.14 -0.55 -2.36
C ASP A 236 -21.73 0.11 -3.69
N GLY A 237 -20.65 0.89 -3.69
CA GLY A 237 -20.14 1.62 -4.85
C GLY A 237 -20.71 3.02 -5.05
N SER A 238 -21.73 3.41 -4.29
CA SER A 238 -22.35 4.74 -4.40
C SER A 238 -21.51 5.85 -3.77
N ASN A 239 -21.91 7.12 -3.99
CA ASN A 239 -21.32 8.30 -3.36
C ASN A 239 -19.80 8.43 -3.57
N LEU A 240 -19.37 8.30 -4.84
CA LEU A 240 -17.98 8.39 -5.23
C LEU A 240 -17.44 9.82 -5.08
N ARG A 241 -16.41 9.99 -4.21
CA ARG A 241 -15.83 11.28 -3.81
C ARG A 241 -14.34 11.31 -4.10
N LEU A 242 -13.84 12.45 -4.57
CA LEU A 242 -12.41 12.72 -4.74
C LEU A 242 -11.86 13.43 -3.50
N LEU A 243 -10.87 12.84 -2.83
CA LEU A 243 -10.28 13.39 -1.60
C LEU A 243 -9.00 14.17 -1.87
N ALA A 244 -8.14 13.64 -2.73
CA ALA A 244 -6.86 14.23 -3.09
C ALA A 244 -6.47 13.85 -4.52
N GLU A 245 -5.67 14.70 -5.17
CA GLU A 245 -5.25 14.46 -6.53
C GLU A 245 -3.90 15.08 -6.88
N GLU A 246 -3.44 14.82 -8.09
CA GLU A 246 -2.14 15.15 -8.65
C GLU A 246 -1.00 14.31 -8.08
N LYS A 247 -0.83 14.27 -6.75
CA LYS A 247 0.10 13.37 -6.10
C LYS A 247 -0.50 12.81 -4.82
N VAL A 248 -0.68 11.50 -4.80
CA VAL A 248 -0.98 10.68 -3.63
C VAL A 248 -0.16 9.40 -3.79
N THR A 249 0.49 8.92 -2.74
CA THR A 249 1.37 7.74 -2.81
C THR A 249 0.89 6.62 -1.89
N HIS A 250 0.75 6.91 -0.59
CA HIS A 250 0.29 5.97 0.43
C HIS A 250 -0.77 6.60 1.31
N TYR A 251 -1.64 5.76 1.85
CA TYR A 251 -2.70 6.19 2.75
C TYR A 251 -3.08 5.04 3.69
N ASP A 252 -3.74 5.38 4.79
CA ASP A 252 -4.42 4.44 5.67
C ASP A 252 -5.61 5.11 6.36
N TRP A 253 -6.59 4.31 6.77
CA TRP A 253 -7.76 4.80 7.50
C TRP A 253 -7.43 4.98 8.98
N ARG A 254 -7.63 6.20 9.50
CA ARG A 254 -7.54 6.48 10.94
C ARG A 254 -8.75 5.91 11.68
N ASP A 255 -9.91 6.15 11.10
CA ASP A 255 -11.24 5.80 11.58
C ASP A 255 -12.19 5.70 10.37
N ASP A 256 -13.50 5.57 10.60
CA ASP A 256 -14.47 5.38 9.52
C ASP A 256 -14.65 6.60 8.60
N ASP A 257 -14.23 7.79 9.05
CA ASP A 257 -14.54 9.07 8.41
C ASP A 257 -13.29 9.90 8.08
N THR A 258 -12.11 9.43 8.45
CA THR A 258 -10.84 10.16 8.30
C THR A 258 -9.73 9.27 7.73
N ILE A 259 -9.10 9.74 6.66
CA ILE A 259 -7.96 9.07 6.01
C ILE A 259 -6.69 9.89 6.23
N LEU A 260 -5.59 9.22 6.56
CA LEU A 260 -4.26 9.78 6.44
C LEU A 260 -3.71 9.49 5.03
N ALA A 261 -3.19 10.48 4.31
CA ALA A 261 -2.55 10.25 3.02
C ALA A 261 -1.30 11.13 2.83
N TRP A 262 -0.22 10.55 2.30
CA TRP A 262 0.89 11.33 1.77
C TRP A 262 0.48 11.95 0.44
N SER A 263 0.44 13.28 0.38
CA SER A 263 -0.09 13.99 -0.79
C SER A 263 0.59 15.33 -1.02
N ARG A 264 0.34 15.91 -2.20
CA ARG A 264 0.64 17.31 -2.53
C ARG A 264 -0.63 18.04 -2.89
N PHE A 265 -0.86 19.19 -2.25
CA PHE A 265 -1.91 20.11 -2.66
C PHE A 265 -1.31 21.35 -3.34
N MET A 266 -1.66 21.55 -4.60
CA MET A 266 -1.24 22.71 -5.39
C MET A 266 -2.39 23.70 -5.56
N SER A 267 -2.07 24.92 -5.99
CA SER A 267 -3.10 25.85 -6.45
C SER A 267 -3.86 25.28 -7.66
N SER A 268 -5.14 25.60 -7.76
CA SER A 268 -6.07 25.04 -8.76
C SER A 268 -5.58 25.19 -10.20
N GLY A 269 -4.98 26.33 -10.55
CA GLY A 269 -4.44 26.59 -11.89
C GLY A 269 -3.26 25.68 -12.27
N LEU A 270 -2.34 25.41 -11.33
CA LEU A 270 -1.19 24.54 -11.59
C LEU A 270 -1.62 23.07 -11.68
N ALA A 271 -2.58 22.65 -10.84
CA ALA A 271 -3.16 21.31 -10.91
C ALA A 271 -3.85 21.07 -12.26
N ALA A 272 -4.63 22.04 -12.75
CA ALA A 272 -5.29 21.96 -14.06
C ALA A 272 -4.28 21.87 -15.23
N ALA A 273 -3.19 22.62 -15.17
CA ALA A 273 -2.14 22.59 -16.19
C ALA A 273 -1.38 21.24 -16.23
N ARG A 274 -1.18 20.60 -15.07
CA ARG A 274 -0.58 19.25 -15.01
C ARG A 274 -1.53 18.16 -15.48
N ARG A 275 -2.78 18.20 -15.03
CA ARG A 275 -3.83 17.23 -15.41
C ARG A 275 -4.00 17.09 -16.93
N SER A 276 -3.88 18.21 -17.64
CA SER A 276 -4.00 18.27 -19.10
C SER A 276 -2.72 17.95 -19.87
N GLY A 277 -1.60 17.66 -19.20
CA GLY A 277 -0.31 17.39 -19.85
C GLY A 277 0.32 18.60 -20.57
N LEU A 278 -0.25 19.81 -20.44
CA LEU A 278 0.22 21.03 -21.12
C LEU A 278 1.67 21.42 -20.75
N LEU A 279 2.13 21.06 -19.55
CA LEU A 279 3.51 21.26 -19.11
C LEU A 279 4.54 20.39 -19.87
N GLY A 280 4.08 19.31 -20.51
CA GLY A 280 4.89 18.45 -21.38
C GLY A 280 4.97 18.94 -22.84
N SER A 281 4.24 20.01 -23.20
CA SER A 281 4.18 20.53 -24.58
C SER A 281 5.58 20.86 -25.12
N PRO A 282 5.90 20.50 -26.39
CA PRO A 282 7.17 20.85 -27.05
C PRO A 282 7.49 22.35 -27.01
N ILE A 283 6.46 23.20 -26.91
CA ILE A 283 6.56 24.66 -26.86
C ILE A 283 6.96 25.15 -25.46
N LEU A 284 6.45 24.51 -24.40
CA LEU A 284 6.68 24.90 -23.00
C LEU A 284 7.90 24.21 -22.37
N ARG A 285 8.26 23.01 -22.85
CA ARG A 285 9.42 22.22 -22.40
C ARG A 285 10.74 23.02 -22.34
N PRO A 286 11.12 23.84 -23.33
CA PRO A 286 12.34 24.63 -23.28
C PRO A 286 12.33 25.65 -22.12
N ALA A 287 11.21 26.35 -21.93
CA ALA A 287 11.04 27.34 -20.88
C ALA A 287 11.07 26.72 -19.48
N ILE A 288 10.42 25.55 -19.30
CA ILE A 288 10.43 24.80 -18.04
C ILE A 288 11.84 24.28 -17.71
N ASN A 289 12.59 23.79 -18.71
CA ASN A 289 13.97 23.35 -18.51
C ASN A 289 14.91 24.50 -18.13
N ILE A 290 14.71 25.69 -18.69
CA ILE A 290 15.43 26.91 -18.32
C ILE A 290 15.09 27.32 -16.89
N ALA A 291 13.81 27.34 -16.52
CA ALA A 291 13.37 27.64 -15.16
C ALA A 291 13.94 26.64 -14.14
N ARG A 292 13.97 25.34 -14.48
CA ARG A 292 14.57 24.28 -13.65
C ARG A 292 16.08 24.46 -13.44
N LYS A 293 16.81 24.89 -14.48
CA LYS A 293 18.25 25.22 -14.38
C LYS A 293 18.51 26.48 -13.55
N LEU A 294 17.60 27.44 -13.56
CA LEU A 294 17.70 28.68 -12.79
C LEU A 294 17.24 28.53 -11.34
N ARG A 295 16.58 27.42 -10.97
CA ARG A 295 16.11 27.12 -9.61
C ARG A 295 17.23 27.14 -8.55
N HIS A 296 18.45 26.75 -8.92
CA HIS A 296 19.62 26.77 -8.02
C HIS A 296 20.16 28.19 -7.72
N ARG A 297 19.67 29.23 -8.41
CA ARG A 297 20.04 30.64 -8.17
C ARG A 297 19.06 31.36 -7.24
N LEU A 298 18.00 30.70 -6.80
CA LEU A 298 17.07 31.22 -5.81
C LEU A 298 17.58 30.90 -4.39
N PRO A 299 17.34 31.78 -3.40
CA PRO A 299 17.64 31.48 -2.00
C PRO A 299 17.00 30.15 -1.58
N SER A 300 17.70 29.37 -0.76
CA SER A 300 17.13 28.20 -0.07
C SER A 300 15.84 28.62 0.63
N GLY A 301 14.69 28.11 0.19
CA GLY A 301 13.36 28.47 0.72
C GLY A 301 12.46 29.28 -0.22
N VAL A 302 12.97 29.80 -1.34
CA VAL A 302 12.13 30.41 -2.40
C VAL A 302 12.16 29.50 -3.63
N GLY A 303 11.46 28.37 -3.55
CA GLY A 303 11.42 27.42 -4.67
C GLY A 303 10.90 26.00 -4.41
N SER A 304 10.12 25.74 -3.35
CA SER A 304 9.40 24.47 -3.16
C SER A 304 7.96 24.59 -3.66
N VAL A 305 7.78 24.52 -4.97
CA VAL A 305 6.49 24.14 -5.56
C VAL A 305 6.48 22.60 -5.55
N GLY A 306 5.85 21.86 -4.64
CA GLY A 306 4.97 22.20 -3.52
C GLY A 306 5.19 21.28 -2.30
N ASN A 307 4.57 21.67 -1.17
CA ASN A 307 4.64 21.03 0.14
C ASN A 307 3.97 19.65 0.14
N GLU A 308 4.78 18.59 0.02
CA GLU A 308 4.36 17.20 0.19
C GLU A 308 4.42 16.84 1.67
N HIS A 309 3.31 16.34 2.21
CA HIS A 309 3.20 15.93 3.62
C HIS A 309 2.19 14.79 3.75
N TYR A 310 2.16 14.17 4.93
CA TYR A 310 0.96 13.49 5.38
C TYR A 310 -0.15 14.51 5.68
N PHE A 311 -1.36 14.16 5.28
CA PHE A 311 -2.58 14.91 5.61
C PHE A 311 -3.60 13.98 6.25
N LEU A 312 -4.21 14.40 7.35
CA LEU A 312 -5.51 13.86 7.78
C LEU A 312 -6.60 14.54 6.97
N ILE A 313 -7.42 13.75 6.29
CA ILE A 313 -8.44 14.21 5.35
C ILE A 313 -9.79 13.65 5.82
N PRO A 314 -10.68 14.50 6.37
CA PRO A 314 -12.06 14.11 6.62
C PRO A 314 -12.76 13.81 5.29
N VAL A 315 -13.39 12.64 5.18
CA VAL A 315 -14.00 12.16 3.93
C VAL A 315 -15.10 13.10 3.43
N ASP A 316 -15.93 13.61 4.35
CA ASP A 316 -17.05 14.51 4.01
C ASP A 316 -16.65 15.98 3.87
N ALA A 317 -15.43 16.35 4.30
CA ALA A 317 -14.91 17.69 4.17
C ALA A 317 -13.41 17.70 3.80
N PRO A 318 -13.01 17.23 2.60
CA PRO A 318 -11.60 17.08 2.24
C PRO A 318 -10.82 18.40 2.21
N THR A 319 -11.54 19.53 2.08
CA THR A 319 -10.97 20.88 2.16
C THR A 319 -10.52 21.26 3.57
N GLN A 320 -11.04 20.61 4.62
CA GLN A 320 -10.67 20.80 6.02
C GLN A 320 -9.49 19.92 6.47
N ARG A 321 -8.78 19.32 5.52
CA ARG A 321 -7.59 18.51 5.79
C ARG A 321 -6.55 19.23 6.64
N GLN A 322 -5.80 18.46 7.43
CA GLN A 322 -4.78 18.95 8.34
C GLN A 322 -3.44 18.31 8.00
N VAL A 323 -2.36 19.10 8.02
CA VAL A 323 -1.00 18.58 7.84
C VAL A 323 -0.61 17.80 9.10
N VAL A 324 0.05 16.66 8.94
CA VAL A 324 0.56 15.82 10.02
C VAL A 324 2.08 15.72 9.93
N GLY A 325 2.77 15.92 11.06
CA GLY A 325 4.20 15.65 11.17
C GLY A 325 5.08 16.48 10.23
N ALA A 326 4.71 17.72 9.92
CA ALA A 326 5.36 18.52 8.87
C ALA A 326 6.89 18.58 8.98
N ASP A 327 7.41 18.68 10.22
CA ASP A 327 8.84 18.81 10.51
C ASP A 327 9.50 17.48 10.93
N VAL A 328 8.71 16.48 11.33
CA VAL A 328 9.19 15.22 11.93
C VAL A 328 9.01 14.00 11.03
N LEU A 329 8.07 14.07 10.09
CA LEU A 329 7.83 13.14 8.99
C LEU A 329 8.04 13.86 7.64
N PRO A 330 9.28 14.28 7.31
CA PRO A 330 9.55 15.09 6.12
C PRO A 330 9.52 14.30 4.80
N VAL A 331 9.27 12.99 4.84
CA VAL A 331 9.32 12.09 3.69
C VAL A 331 8.15 11.11 3.70
N ASP A 332 7.80 10.62 2.51
CA ASP A 332 6.84 9.56 2.30
C ASP A 332 7.33 8.22 2.89
N GLY A 333 6.37 7.35 3.18
CA GLY A 333 6.52 6.05 3.80
C GLY A 333 5.19 5.29 3.73
N HIS A 334 5.10 4.16 4.42
CA HIS A 334 3.98 3.23 4.34
C HIS A 334 3.26 3.18 5.69
N PRO A 335 2.25 4.04 5.91
CA PRO A 335 1.61 4.18 7.22
C PRO A 335 0.66 3.01 7.51
N MET A 336 0.58 2.61 8.77
CA MET A 336 -0.50 1.79 9.31
C MET A 336 -0.91 2.29 10.69
N PHE A 337 -2.18 2.61 10.89
CA PHE A 337 -2.73 3.01 12.19
C PHE A 337 -2.73 1.84 13.17
N HIS A 338 -2.52 2.17 14.45
CA HIS A 338 -2.59 1.22 15.53
C HIS A 338 -4.01 0.67 15.69
N VAL A 339 -4.12 -0.62 15.98
CA VAL A 339 -5.39 -1.38 15.97
C VAL A 339 -6.47 -0.78 16.88
N ASP A 340 -6.08 -0.21 18.02
CA ASP A 340 -6.99 0.34 19.04
C ASP A 340 -6.77 1.83 19.34
N ASP A 341 -5.78 2.48 18.72
CA ASP A 341 -5.42 3.86 19.05
C ASP A 341 -5.28 4.71 17.77
N PRO A 342 -6.30 5.52 17.43
CA PRO A 342 -6.28 6.35 16.24
C PRO A 342 -5.30 7.54 16.33
N GLY A 343 -4.71 7.78 17.50
CA GLY A 343 -3.63 8.75 17.73
C GLY A 343 -2.24 8.19 17.43
N LEU A 344 -2.13 6.93 17.00
CA LEU A 344 -0.86 6.26 16.82
C LEU A 344 -0.77 5.56 15.47
N MET A 345 0.37 5.70 14.78
CA MET A 345 0.66 4.95 13.56
C MET A 345 2.10 4.47 13.51
N VAL A 346 2.34 3.38 12.80
CA VAL A 346 3.68 3.00 12.34
C VAL A 346 3.87 3.43 10.91
N THR A 347 5.08 3.80 10.56
CA THR A 347 5.47 4.08 9.18
C THR A 347 6.98 3.87 9.03
N ASP A 348 7.47 3.99 7.80
CA ASP A 348 8.87 3.76 7.46
C ASP A 348 9.43 4.88 6.56
N THR A 349 10.71 4.79 6.23
CA THR A 349 11.33 5.62 5.19
C THR A 349 11.85 4.75 4.07
N TYR A 350 11.99 5.35 2.89
CA TYR A 350 12.85 4.79 1.85
C TYR A 350 14.33 4.77 2.29
N PRO A 351 15.16 3.95 1.62
CA PRO A 351 16.60 3.94 1.85
C PRO A 351 17.19 5.33 1.65
N ASP A 352 17.95 5.81 2.64
CA ASP A 352 18.72 7.04 2.55
C ASP A 352 20.02 6.85 1.76
N ALA A 353 20.90 7.85 1.78
CA ALA A 353 22.18 7.80 1.08
C ALA A 353 23.13 6.68 1.58
N ASP A 354 22.93 6.19 2.80
CA ASP A 354 23.65 5.06 3.38
C ASP A 354 22.93 3.72 3.10
N GLY A 355 21.84 3.74 2.33
CA GLY A 355 21.00 2.58 2.05
C GLY A 355 20.12 2.16 3.23
N MET A 356 19.92 3.03 4.22
CA MET A 356 19.22 2.68 5.45
C MET A 356 17.77 3.16 5.45
N GLN A 357 16.86 2.31 5.93
CA GLN A 357 15.45 2.61 6.15
C GLN A 357 15.19 2.71 7.66
N ASN A 358 14.36 3.67 8.07
CA ASN A 358 13.94 3.78 9.47
C ASN A 358 12.54 3.21 9.63
N LEU A 359 12.35 2.36 10.64
CA LEU A 359 11.03 2.00 11.16
C LEU A 359 10.66 2.99 12.26
N MET A 360 9.46 3.55 12.22
CA MET A 360 9.05 4.63 13.09
C MET A 360 7.67 4.38 13.68
N LEU A 361 7.51 4.80 14.93
CA LEU A 361 6.22 5.04 15.55
C LEU A 361 5.97 6.55 15.55
N PHE A 362 4.76 6.96 15.20
CA PHE A 362 4.36 8.36 15.20
C PHE A 362 3.12 8.57 16.07
N ASP A 363 3.28 9.42 17.09
CA ASP A 363 2.25 9.89 18.00
C ASP A 363 1.63 11.16 17.41
N LEU A 364 0.42 11.04 16.87
CA LEU A 364 -0.30 12.14 16.23
C LEU A 364 -0.70 13.22 17.25
N ASP A 365 -1.04 12.82 18.48
CA ASP A 365 -1.50 13.76 19.52
C ASP A 365 -0.36 14.65 20.02
N GLY A 366 0.84 14.08 20.12
CA GLY A 366 2.05 14.77 20.55
C GLY A 366 2.90 15.37 19.41
N ASP A 367 2.48 15.21 18.14
CA ASP A 367 3.26 15.53 16.93
C ASP A 367 4.72 15.02 17.02
N ARG A 368 4.86 13.74 17.35
CA ARG A 368 6.15 13.18 17.77
C ARG A 368 6.50 11.88 17.08
N ARG A 369 7.76 11.81 16.63
CA ARG A 369 8.36 10.62 16.01
C ARG A 369 9.27 9.88 16.99
N ILE A 370 9.11 8.56 17.05
CA ILE A 370 9.99 7.62 17.75
C ILE A 370 10.59 6.68 16.71
N ASP A 371 11.89 6.81 16.44
CA ASP A 371 12.61 5.86 15.58
C ASP A 371 12.78 4.54 16.35
N MET A 372 12.11 3.48 15.89
CA MET A 372 12.10 2.15 16.53
C MET A 372 13.25 1.25 16.08
N GLY A 373 13.81 1.51 14.90
CA GLY A 373 14.92 0.72 14.36
C GLY A 373 15.37 1.23 12.99
N ARG A 374 16.60 0.88 12.61
CA ARG A 374 17.19 1.27 11.32
C ARG A 374 17.76 0.03 10.62
N TYR A 375 17.30 -0.22 9.39
CA TYR A 375 17.55 -1.47 8.66
C TYR A 375 18.20 -1.18 7.30
N LEU A 376 19.22 -1.96 6.93
CA LEU A 376 19.88 -1.83 5.64
C LEU A 376 18.99 -2.41 4.52
N SER A 377 18.87 -1.69 3.40
CA SER A 377 18.26 -2.17 2.16
C SER A 377 19.35 -2.65 1.20
N ASP A 378 19.64 -3.95 1.23
CA ASP A 378 20.81 -4.53 0.54
C ASP A 378 20.50 -5.09 -0.87
N LEU A 379 19.21 -5.28 -1.20
CA LEU A 379 18.82 -5.91 -2.47
C LEU A 379 18.61 -4.92 -3.63
N SER A 380 18.49 -3.62 -3.35
CA SER A 380 18.43 -2.56 -4.37
C SER A 380 18.45 -1.17 -3.74
N VAL A 381 19.01 -0.20 -4.45
CA VAL A 381 18.83 1.24 -4.17
C VAL A 381 17.94 1.83 -5.29
N GLY A 382 16.71 2.24 -4.97
CA GLY A 382 15.78 2.90 -5.90
C GLY A 382 14.51 2.12 -6.28
N ASP A 383 13.72 2.66 -7.23
CA ASP A 383 12.41 2.15 -7.71
C ASP A 383 12.52 0.91 -8.63
N GLY A 384 13.49 0.02 -8.37
CA GLY A 384 13.69 -1.21 -9.16
C GLY A 384 12.72 -2.33 -8.79
N ASP A 385 12.64 -3.35 -9.64
CA ASP A 385 11.78 -4.53 -9.45
C ASP A 385 12.06 -5.32 -8.16
N MET A 386 13.23 -5.12 -7.56
CA MET A 386 13.67 -5.76 -6.31
C MET A 386 13.54 -4.88 -5.08
N LYS A 387 12.88 -3.71 -5.17
CA LYS A 387 12.62 -2.81 -4.04
C LYS A 387 11.99 -3.55 -2.87
N CYS A 388 12.62 -3.46 -1.71
CA CYS A 388 12.17 -4.05 -0.44
C CYS A 388 11.86 -2.92 0.53
N ASP A 389 10.63 -2.45 0.51
CA ASP A 389 10.11 -1.52 1.51
C ASP A 389 9.88 -2.25 2.83
N LEU A 390 9.98 -1.55 3.97
CA LEU A 390 9.75 -2.22 5.27
C LEU A 390 8.29 -2.63 5.41
N HIS A 391 7.37 -1.83 4.88
CA HIS A 391 5.93 -2.05 4.93
C HIS A 391 5.47 -2.47 6.35
N PRO A 392 5.63 -1.60 7.36
CA PRO A 392 5.33 -1.97 8.74
C PRO A 392 3.86 -2.31 8.92
N ARG A 393 3.60 -3.46 9.55
CA ARG A 393 2.25 -3.96 9.82
C ARG A 393 2.10 -4.32 11.28
N TRP A 394 1.10 -3.74 11.94
CA TRP A 394 0.73 -4.12 13.29
C TRP A 394 0.26 -5.59 13.37
N ASP A 395 0.62 -6.24 14.47
CA ASP A 395 -0.10 -7.41 14.94
C ASP A 395 -1.48 -7.00 15.47
N ARG A 396 -2.33 -7.99 15.79
CA ARG A 396 -3.70 -7.73 16.22
C ARG A 396 -3.80 -7.18 17.64
N THR A 397 -2.71 -7.18 18.40
CA THR A 397 -2.67 -6.61 19.76
C THR A 397 -2.08 -5.20 19.81
N GLY A 398 -1.51 -4.72 18.70
CA GLY A 398 -0.82 -3.43 18.67
C GLY A 398 0.50 -3.39 19.43
N ARG A 399 1.08 -4.55 19.78
CA ARG A 399 2.34 -4.66 20.51
C ARG A 399 3.53 -4.93 19.60
N GLN A 400 3.31 -5.62 18.49
CA GLN A 400 4.37 -6.09 17.60
C GLN A 400 4.16 -5.55 16.19
N VAL A 401 5.27 -5.37 15.47
CA VAL A 401 5.27 -4.90 14.08
C VAL A 401 6.03 -5.90 13.20
N SER A 402 5.36 -6.40 12.17
CA SER A 402 5.99 -7.18 11.11
C SER A 402 6.53 -6.26 10.02
N VAL A 403 7.78 -6.45 9.60
CA VAL A 403 8.41 -5.72 8.48
C VAL A 403 9.09 -6.68 7.51
N ASP A 404 9.09 -6.35 6.23
CA ASP A 404 9.90 -7.03 5.22
C ASP A 404 11.26 -6.33 5.13
N SER A 405 12.36 -7.07 5.24
CA SER A 405 13.70 -6.49 5.29
C SER A 405 14.67 -7.26 4.41
N SER A 406 15.56 -6.54 3.75
CA SER A 406 16.64 -7.12 2.93
C SER A 406 18.02 -7.05 3.58
N ARG A 407 18.11 -6.72 4.88
CA ARG A 407 19.35 -6.38 5.63
C ARG A 407 20.50 -7.40 5.59
N ALA A 408 20.25 -8.60 5.10
CA ALA A 408 21.23 -9.68 5.03
C ALA A 408 21.45 -10.17 3.58
N GLY A 409 21.21 -9.31 2.59
CA GLY A 409 21.30 -9.67 1.17
C GLY A 409 20.20 -10.61 0.68
N ILE A 410 19.18 -10.86 1.51
CA ILE A 410 18.03 -11.72 1.24
C ILE A 410 16.80 -11.13 1.96
N ARG A 411 15.61 -11.24 1.35
CA ARG A 411 14.37 -10.82 1.99
C ARG A 411 14.04 -11.74 3.16
N GLN A 412 13.79 -11.15 4.31
CA GLN A 412 13.30 -11.81 5.51
C GLN A 412 12.09 -11.03 6.03
N ASN A 413 11.14 -11.73 6.66
CA ASN A 413 10.14 -11.08 7.49
C ASN A 413 10.67 -11.02 8.93
N LEU A 414 10.65 -9.82 9.53
CA LEU A 414 11.11 -9.57 10.90
C LEU A 414 9.93 -9.19 11.78
N ILE A 415 9.96 -9.60 13.04
CA ILE A 415 9.00 -9.19 14.07
C ILE A 415 9.71 -8.31 15.09
N VAL A 416 9.26 -7.07 15.23
CA VAL A 416 9.79 -6.05 16.14
C VAL A 416 8.82 -5.86 17.30
N ASP A 417 9.32 -5.92 18.55
CA ASP A 417 8.52 -5.57 19.74
C ASP A 417 8.49 -4.04 19.89
N ALA A 418 7.33 -3.42 19.64
CA ALA A 418 7.14 -1.98 19.74
C ALA A 418 6.96 -1.50 21.20
N GLY A 419 6.94 -2.42 22.17
CA GLY A 419 6.78 -2.15 23.59
C GLY A 419 7.59 -0.98 24.14
N PRO A 420 8.93 -0.96 23.96
CA PRO A 420 9.75 0.14 24.42
C PRO A 420 9.33 1.51 23.86
N ALA A 421 8.91 1.57 22.59
CA ALA A 421 8.43 2.80 21.96
C ALA A 421 7.05 3.23 22.51
N LEU A 422 6.14 2.26 22.75
CA LEU A 422 4.83 2.51 23.35
C LEU A 422 4.95 3.03 24.79
N GLU A 423 5.86 2.45 25.58
CA GLU A 423 6.14 2.86 26.96
C GLU A 423 6.73 4.27 27.02
N ALA A 424 7.64 4.59 26.10
CA ALA A 424 8.17 5.95 25.96
C ALA A 424 7.11 6.96 25.53
N ARG A 425 6.13 6.56 24.71
CA ARG A 425 4.98 7.42 24.42
C ARG A 425 4.17 7.71 25.69
N ALA A 426 3.82 6.66 26.44
CA ALA A 426 2.97 6.77 27.62
C ALA A 426 3.62 7.60 28.75
N GLY A 427 4.93 7.47 28.96
CA GLY A 427 5.67 8.18 30.01
C GLY A 427 5.59 9.71 29.91
N ASP A 428 5.33 10.25 28.72
CA ASP A 428 5.23 11.70 28.49
C ASP A 428 3.80 12.25 28.61
N HIS A 429 2.77 11.42 28.51
CA HIS A 429 1.37 11.82 28.73
C HIS A 429 1.00 11.90 30.22
N VAL A 430 1.90 11.44 31.11
CA VAL A 430 1.73 11.45 32.58
C VAL A 430 2.55 12.57 33.24
N GLY A 431 3.25 13.39 32.45
CA GLY A 431 4.20 14.42 32.90
C GLY A 431 3.65 15.84 33.00
#